data_AF-A0A0F8V9P9-F1
#
_entry.id   AF-A0A0F8V9P9-F1
#
_cell.length_a   1.000
_cell.length_b   1.000
_cell.length_c   1.000
_cell.angle_alpha   90.00
_cell.angle_beta   90.00
_cell.angle_gamma   90.00
#
_symmetry.space_group_name_H-M   'P 1'
#
loop_
_entity.id
_entity.type
_entity.pdbx_description
1 polymer ?
#
loop_
_entity_poly.entity_id
_entity_poly.type
_entity_poly.pdbx_seq_one_letter_code
_entity_poly.pdbx_strand_id
1 'polypeptide(L)'
;MPICKRIGIFLEGDDDKRFFEKILKPFFSNFYPDYIFNIIRYRANKSDEIIKNYIKSFRDDEWKFFFLRDFDRGPCYSEIFNKTIECFEQLEEDEIFIVCKSIEGWYLAGVNDIFLRERGVNEHFEDTEKISKFGLKRLFPRGTTMTTIMINMLKDYDINIAIEKNQSLRRTINK
;
A
#
# COMPACT_ATOMS: atom_id res chain seq x y z
N MET A 1 19.43 0.18 27.56
CA MET A 1 18.36 1.01 26.96
C MET A 1 17.38 0.07 26.27
N PRO A 2 16.06 0.22 26.40
CA PRO A 2 15.17 -0.57 25.56
C PRO A 2 15.46 -0.22 24.10
N ILE A 3 15.81 -1.23 23.31
CA ILE A 3 16.00 -1.07 21.87
C ILE A 3 14.64 -0.67 21.31
N CYS A 4 14.57 0.52 20.72
CA CYS A 4 13.35 1.01 20.12
C CYS A 4 13.10 0.19 18.85
N LYS A 5 12.06 -0.66 18.88
CA LYS A 5 11.73 -1.53 17.76
C LYS A 5 11.19 -0.69 16.60
N ARG A 6 11.63 -1.00 15.37
CA ARG A 6 11.30 -0.19 14.19
C ARG A 6 10.84 -1.05 13.03
N ILE A 7 9.95 -0.48 12.22
CA ILE A 7 9.49 -1.05 10.95
C ILE A 7 9.76 -0.04 9.83
N GLY A 8 10.60 -0.43 8.87
CA GLY A 8 10.83 0.34 7.65
C GLY A 8 9.71 0.08 6.63
N ILE A 9 9.00 1.13 6.20
CA ILE A 9 7.87 1.03 5.28
C ILE A 9 8.29 1.61 3.92
N PHE A 10 8.56 0.74 2.95
CA PHE A 10 9.05 1.13 1.63
C PHE A 10 7.89 1.33 0.66
N LEU A 11 7.73 2.57 0.17
CA LEU A 11 6.60 2.98 -0.67
C LEU A 11 7.10 3.55 -2.01
N GLU A 12 6.38 3.31 -3.10
CA GLU A 12 6.78 3.80 -4.43
C GLU A 12 6.51 5.30 -4.59
N GLY A 13 5.32 5.75 -4.23
CA GLY A 13 4.84 7.10 -4.50
C GLY A 13 4.11 7.78 -3.34
N ASP A 14 3.62 8.99 -3.63
CA ASP A 14 2.87 9.81 -2.66
C ASP A 14 1.46 9.27 -2.38
N ASP A 15 0.85 8.59 -3.35
CA ASP A 15 -0.47 7.99 -3.18
C ASP A 15 -0.40 6.76 -2.26
N ASP A 16 0.66 5.96 -2.35
CA ASP A 16 0.93 4.84 -1.42
C ASP A 16 1.18 5.36 -0.01
N LYS A 17 2.02 6.41 0.11
CA LYS A 17 2.30 7.07 1.39
C LYS A 17 1.03 7.55 2.05
N ARG A 18 0.17 8.25 1.31
CA ARG A 18 -1.08 8.78 1.83
C ARG A 18 -2.01 7.66 2.31
N PHE A 19 -2.14 6.59 1.55
CA PHE A 19 -2.96 5.44 1.94
C PHE A 19 -2.40 4.77 3.19
N PHE A 20 -1.10 4.51 3.21
CA PHE A 20 -0.43 3.91 4.35
C PHE A 20 -0.63 4.75 5.62
N GLU A 21 -0.34 6.05 5.56
CA GLU A 21 -0.46 6.93 6.73
C GLU A 21 -1.89 7.01 7.28
N LYS A 22 -2.90 6.99 6.41
CA LYS A 22 -4.30 7.16 6.81
C LYS A 22 -5.00 5.87 7.20
N ILE A 23 -4.68 4.75 6.55
CA ILE A 23 -5.43 3.49 6.69
C ILE A 23 -4.58 2.42 7.34
N LEU A 24 -3.44 2.07 6.73
CA LEU A 24 -2.65 0.93 7.19
C LEU A 24 -1.89 1.21 8.49
N LYS A 25 -1.34 2.41 8.67
CA LYS A 25 -0.57 2.76 9.86
C LYS A 25 -1.45 2.68 11.13
N PRO A 26 -2.65 3.29 11.19
CA PRO A 26 -3.53 3.10 12.33
C PRO A 26 -3.91 1.63 12.56
N PHE A 27 -4.18 0.89 11.49
CA PHE A 27 -4.49 -0.54 11.57
C PHE A 27 -3.33 -1.34 12.18
N PHE A 28 -2.13 -1.25 11.60
CA PHE A 28 -0.95 -1.98 12.06
C PHE A 28 -0.43 -1.50 13.41
N SER A 29 -0.65 -0.24 13.79
CA SER A 29 -0.25 0.24 15.12
C SER A 29 -0.97 -0.51 16.25
N ASN A 30 -2.16 -1.07 15.99
CA ASN A 30 -2.86 -1.92 16.96
C ASN A 30 -2.17 -3.28 17.15
N PHE A 31 -1.51 -3.80 16.11
CA PHE A 31 -0.80 -5.09 16.14
C PHE A 31 0.67 -4.93 16.54
N TYR A 32 1.24 -3.75 16.33
CA TYR A 32 2.64 -3.42 16.61
C TYR A 32 2.75 -2.16 17.51
N PRO A 33 2.16 -2.16 18.72
CA PRO A 33 2.07 -0.96 19.57
C PRO A 33 3.44 -0.41 20.01
N ASP A 34 4.45 -1.28 20.11
CA ASP A 34 5.80 -0.93 20.55
C ASP A 34 6.75 -0.55 19.40
N TYR A 35 6.27 -0.58 18.16
CA TYR A 35 7.09 -0.31 16.98
C TYR A 35 6.91 1.12 16.45
N ILE A 36 8.02 1.72 16.03
CA ILE A 36 8.00 2.97 15.26
C ILE A 36 8.02 2.67 13.77
N PHE A 37 7.01 3.18 13.05
CA PHE A 37 6.93 3.09 11.60
C PHE A 37 7.74 4.21 10.93
N ASN A 38 8.71 3.82 10.10
CA ASN A 38 9.62 4.69 9.37
C ASN A 38 9.33 4.60 7.86
N ILE A 39 8.70 5.62 7.27
CA ILE A 39 8.34 5.62 5.85
C ILE A 39 9.55 5.99 4.98
N ILE A 40 9.86 5.13 4.00
CA ILE A 40 10.97 5.26 3.05
C ILE A 40 10.39 5.26 1.64
N ARG A 41 10.38 6.42 0.98
CA ARG A 41 10.03 6.50 -0.44
C ARG A 41 11.21 6.06 -1.27
N TYR A 42 11.06 4.98 -2.03
CA TYR A 42 12.19 4.34 -2.69
C TYR A 42 12.25 4.61 -4.19
N ARG A 43 11.13 4.52 -4.92
CA ARG A 43 11.12 4.76 -6.38
C ARG A 43 11.24 6.23 -6.80
N ALA A 44 10.90 7.17 -5.93
CA ALA A 44 10.88 8.58 -6.31
C ALA A 44 12.28 9.18 -6.53
N ASN A 45 13.32 8.71 -5.83
CA ASN A 45 14.63 9.41 -5.77
C ASN A 45 15.86 8.52 -5.47
N LYS A 46 15.72 7.19 -5.42
CA LYS A 46 16.81 6.31 -4.96
C LYS A 46 17.01 5.15 -5.94
N SER A 47 18.27 4.85 -6.28
CA SER A 47 18.60 3.63 -7.00
C SER A 47 18.39 2.40 -6.11
N ASP A 48 18.18 1.24 -6.73
CA ASP A 48 18.04 -0.03 -6.00
C ASP A 48 19.23 -0.29 -5.06
N GLU A 49 20.43 0.13 -5.47
CA GLU A 49 21.65 0.04 -4.67
C GLU A 49 21.60 0.86 -3.37
N ILE A 50 21.01 2.05 -3.40
CA ILE A 50 20.81 2.86 -2.19
C ILE A 50 19.82 2.16 -1.25
N ILE A 51 18.81 1.52 -1.81
CA ILE A 51 17.81 0.79 -1.03
C ILE A 51 18.40 -0.46 -0.38
N LYS A 52 19.22 -1.22 -1.12
CA LYS A 52 20.00 -2.34 -0.56
C LYS A 52 20.85 -1.89 0.63
N ASN A 53 21.56 -0.77 0.50
CA ASN A 53 22.39 -0.24 1.58
C ASN A 53 21.58 0.20 2.81
N TYR A 54 20.38 0.76 2.62
CA TYR A 54 19.48 1.03 3.75
C TYR A 54 19.01 -0.25 4.44
N ILE A 55 18.54 -1.25 3.68
CA ILE A 55 18.09 -2.52 4.26
C ILE A 55 19.22 -3.16 5.06
N LYS A 56 20.44 -3.19 4.50
CA LYS A 56 21.62 -3.72 5.17
C LYS A 56 21.90 -2.98 6.49
N SER A 57 21.92 -1.65 6.46
CA SER A 57 22.16 -0.84 7.66
C SER A 57 21.07 -1.00 8.72
N PHE A 58 19.80 -1.13 8.34
CA PHE A 58 18.69 -1.27 9.29
C PHE A 58 18.57 -2.67 9.86
N ARG A 59 19.09 -3.68 9.15
CA ARG A 59 19.13 -5.06 9.61
C ARG A 59 20.09 -5.24 10.78
N ASP A 60 21.23 -4.53 10.76
CA ASP A 60 22.16 -4.48 11.90
C ASP A 60 21.49 -3.93 13.18
N ASP A 61 20.40 -3.16 13.03
CA ASP A 61 19.59 -2.60 14.11
C ASP A 61 18.30 -3.41 14.41
N GLU A 62 18.16 -4.63 13.88
CA GLU A 62 16.99 -5.52 14.06
C GLU A 62 15.64 -4.93 13.62
N TRP A 63 15.63 -4.09 12.58
CA TRP A 63 14.38 -3.55 12.02
C TRP A 63 13.60 -4.62 11.26
N LYS A 64 12.27 -4.53 11.33
CA LYS A 64 11.37 -5.20 10.38
C LYS A 64 11.18 -4.32 9.15
N PHE A 65 10.77 -4.90 8.03
CA PHE A 65 10.51 -4.16 6.80
C PHE A 65 9.15 -4.54 6.24
N PHE A 66 8.38 -3.58 5.72
CA PHE A 66 7.23 -3.84 4.86
C PHE A 66 7.44 -3.10 3.55
N PHE A 67 7.25 -3.79 2.43
CA PHE A 67 7.29 -3.20 1.10
C PHE A 67 5.86 -3.02 0.57
N LEU A 68 5.61 -1.94 -0.14
CA LEU A 68 4.39 -1.75 -0.91
C LEU A 68 4.83 -1.46 -2.34
N ARG A 69 4.50 -2.38 -3.24
CA ARG A 69 5.06 -2.43 -4.60
C ARG A 69 3.97 -2.78 -5.60
N ASP A 70 3.84 -1.97 -6.64
CA ASP A 70 2.89 -2.22 -7.71
C ASP A 70 3.26 -3.49 -8.52
N PHE A 71 2.27 -4.31 -8.85
CA PHE A 71 2.34 -5.53 -9.67
C PHE A 71 2.54 -5.25 -11.16
N ASP A 72 2.78 -4.00 -11.54
CA ASP A 72 2.64 -3.50 -12.90
C ASP A 72 3.35 -4.34 -14.00
N ARG A 73 4.38 -5.16 -13.68
CA ARG A 73 5.09 -6.01 -14.67
C ARG A 73 5.66 -7.34 -14.14
N GLY A 74 4.82 -8.24 -13.62
CA GLY A 74 5.18 -9.65 -13.37
C GLY A 74 4.03 -10.61 -13.71
N PRO A 75 4.29 -11.87 -14.07
CA PRO A 75 3.23 -12.81 -14.43
C PRO A 75 2.45 -13.35 -13.22
N CYS A 76 3.06 -13.37 -12.03
CA CYS A 76 2.40 -13.79 -10.78
C CYS A 76 3.03 -13.14 -9.54
N TYR A 77 2.28 -13.13 -8.43
CA TYR A 77 2.70 -12.58 -7.13
C TYR A 77 4.05 -13.15 -6.69
N SER A 78 4.19 -14.48 -6.79
CA SER A 78 5.39 -15.21 -6.39
C SER A 78 6.63 -14.78 -7.17
N GLU A 79 6.51 -14.43 -8.44
CA GLU A 79 7.66 -13.95 -9.22
C GLU A 79 8.10 -12.55 -8.79
N ILE A 80 7.15 -11.65 -8.50
CA ILE A 80 7.50 -10.31 -7.96
C ILE A 80 8.06 -10.44 -6.55
N PHE A 81 7.55 -11.40 -5.77
CA PHE A 81 8.07 -11.78 -4.46
C PHE A 81 9.52 -12.22 -4.54
N ASN A 82 9.78 -13.26 -5.33
CA ASN A 82 11.12 -13.80 -5.51
C ASN A 82 12.07 -12.75 -6.09
N LYS A 83 11.66 -11.96 -7.08
CA LYS A 83 12.49 -10.85 -7.59
C LYS A 83 12.80 -9.81 -6.52
N THR A 84 11.87 -9.52 -5.60
CA THR A 84 12.11 -8.56 -4.53
C THR A 84 13.09 -9.13 -3.50
N ILE A 85 12.92 -10.40 -3.12
CA ILE A 85 13.89 -11.14 -2.30
C ILE A 85 15.27 -11.14 -2.99
N GLU A 86 15.36 -11.56 -4.25
CA GLU A 86 16.61 -11.61 -5.03
C GLU A 86 17.25 -10.23 -5.18
N CYS A 87 16.45 -9.18 -5.42
CA CYS A 87 16.99 -7.83 -5.53
C CYS A 87 17.60 -7.35 -4.21
N PHE A 88 17.05 -7.75 -3.07
CA PHE A 88 17.49 -7.22 -1.77
C PHE A 88 18.27 -8.21 -0.90
N GLU A 89 18.44 -9.46 -1.37
CA GLU A 89 19.23 -10.63 -0.90
C GLU A 89 19.14 -11.02 0.59
N GLN A 90 18.66 -10.12 1.43
CA GLN A 90 18.68 -10.24 2.88
C GLN A 90 17.27 -10.35 3.44
N LEU A 91 16.22 -9.96 2.72
CA LEU A 91 14.85 -9.98 3.25
C LEU A 91 14.38 -11.41 3.54
N GLU A 92 13.81 -11.64 4.73
CA GLU A 92 13.14 -12.90 5.07
C GLU A 92 11.67 -12.89 4.60
N GLU A 93 11.06 -14.07 4.44
CA GLU A 93 9.73 -14.21 3.81
C GLU A 93 8.60 -13.55 4.63
N ASP A 94 8.73 -13.56 5.96
CA ASP A 94 7.85 -12.90 6.92
C ASP A 94 8.11 -11.39 7.02
N GLU A 95 9.23 -10.91 6.48
CA GLU A 95 9.61 -9.49 6.39
C GLU A 95 9.28 -8.86 5.03
N ILE A 96 8.63 -9.59 4.12
CA ILE A 96 8.15 -9.03 2.86
C ILE A 96 6.64 -9.07 2.78
N PHE A 97 6.09 -7.87 2.64
CA PHE A 97 4.73 -7.64 2.20
C PHE A 97 4.87 -7.21 0.74
N ILE A 98 4.23 -7.94 -0.17
CA ILE A 98 4.10 -7.51 -1.55
C ILE A 98 2.65 -7.22 -1.78
N VAL A 99 2.42 -6.06 -2.37
CA VAL A 99 1.12 -5.45 -2.30
C VAL A 99 0.80 -4.68 -3.56
N CYS A 100 -0.11 -5.30 -4.29
CA CYS A 100 -1.14 -4.71 -5.13
C CYS A 100 -0.80 -4.49 -6.59
N LYS A 101 -1.82 -4.77 -7.42
CA LYS A 101 -1.87 -4.59 -8.87
C LYS A 101 -2.12 -3.16 -9.32
N SER A 102 -2.53 -2.32 -8.37
CA SER A 102 -2.65 -0.86 -8.47
C SER A 102 -3.26 -0.33 -7.17
N ILE A 103 -2.66 0.68 -6.54
CA ILE A 103 -3.17 1.27 -5.29
C ILE A 103 -4.60 1.85 -5.45
N GLU A 104 -5.01 2.22 -6.65
CA GLU A 104 -6.33 2.79 -6.93
C GLU A 104 -7.50 1.86 -6.57
N GLY A 105 -7.35 0.54 -6.75
CA GLY A 105 -8.34 -0.43 -6.31
C GLY A 105 -8.56 -0.41 -4.81
N TRP A 106 -7.50 -0.18 -4.05
CA TRP A 106 -7.57 -0.07 -2.59
C TRP A 106 -8.30 1.19 -2.17
N TYR A 107 -8.00 2.32 -2.81
CA TYR A 107 -8.69 3.57 -2.55
C TYR A 107 -10.20 3.45 -2.77
N LEU A 108 -10.64 2.70 -3.79
CA LEU A 108 -12.07 2.49 -4.05
C LEU A 108 -12.71 1.47 -3.08
N ALA A 109 -11.95 0.47 -2.62
CA ALA A 109 -12.47 -0.68 -1.87
C ALA A 109 -13.22 -0.30 -0.59
N GLY A 110 -12.72 0.68 0.18
CA GLY A 110 -13.33 1.09 1.45
C GLY A 110 -14.32 2.23 1.32
N VAL A 111 -14.63 2.68 0.10
CA VAL A 111 -15.53 3.82 -0.12
C VAL A 111 -16.97 3.35 -0.02
N ASN A 112 -17.77 4.08 0.76
CA ASN A 112 -19.19 3.82 0.89
C ASN A 112 -19.96 4.24 -0.39
N ASP A 113 -21.07 3.56 -0.67
CA ASP A 113 -21.85 3.85 -1.88
C ASP A 113 -22.53 5.24 -1.85
N ILE A 114 -22.73 5.82 -0.67
CA ILE A 114 -23.29 7.18 -0.52
C ILE A 114 -22.33 8.20 -1.14
N PHE A 115 -21.05 8.12 -0.81
CA PHE A 115 -19.98 8.97 -1.34
C PHE A 115 -19.88 8.89 -2.86
N LEU A 116 -20.04 7.68 -3.42
CA LEU A 116 -20.03 7.44 -4.86
C LEU A 116 -21.25 8.09 -5.53
N ARG A 117 -22.46 7.86 -5.00
CA ARG A 117 -23.71 8.45 -5.53
C ARG A 117 -23.71 9.97 -5.49
N GLU A 118 -23.24 10.58 -4.40
CA GLU A 118 -23.09 12.04 -4.28
C GLU A 118 -22.17 12.65 -5.35
N ARG A 119 -21.29 11.83 -5.95
CA ARG A 119 -20.36 12.24 -7.00
C ARG A 119 -20.78 11.76 -8.39
N GLY A 120 -22.02 11.28 -8.53
CA GLY A 120 -22.60 10.83 -9.79
C GLY A 120 -22.16 9.42 -10.21
N VAL A 121 -21.53 8.65 -9.33
CA VAL A 121 -21.17 7.25 -9.57
C VAL A 121 -22.31 6.37 -9.08
N ASN A 122 -23.07 5.83 -10.03
CA ASN A 122 -24.18 4.90 -9.74
C ASN A 122 -23.75 3.43 -9.76
N GLU A 123 -22.49 3.15 -10.10
CA GLU A 123 -21.92 1.81 -10.10
C GLU A 123 -21.68 1.32 -8.67
N HIS A 124 -22.06 0.07 -8.41
CA HIS A 124 -21.70 -0.64 -7.19
C HIS A 124 -20.51 -1.55 -7.48
N PHE A 125 -19.50 -1.53 -6.61
CA PHE A 125 -18.28 -2.32 -6.77
C PHE A 125 -18.22 -3.41 -5.70
N GLU A 126 -18.36 -4.66 -6.12
CA GLU A 126 -18.16 -5.86 -5.28
C GLU A 126 -16.68 -6.31 -5.29
N ASP A 127 -15.96 -6.03 -6.37
CA ASP A 127 -14.53 -6.34 -6.54
C ASP A 127 -13.80 -5.14 -7.13
N THR A 128 -12.72 -4.69 -6.47
CA THR A 128 -11.87 -3.58 -6.91
C THR A 128 -10.44 -4.00 -7.29
N GLU A 129 -10.12 -5.28 -7.30
CA GLU A 129 -8.76 -5.83 -7.50
C GLU A 129 -8.13 -5.41 -8.84
N LYS A 130 -8.96 -5.12 -9.86
CA LYS A 130 -8.52 -4.78 -11.23
C LYS A 130 -8.72 -3.31 -11.58
N ILE A 131 -9.07 -2.46 -10.62
CA ILE A 131 -9.33 -1.04 -10.86
C ILE A 131 -8.00 -0.31 -11.08
N SER A 132 -7.70 -0.02 -12.34
CA SER A 132 -6.53 0.78 -12.71
C SER A 132 -6.73 2.26 -12.42
N LYS A 133 -5.62 3.02 -12.45
CA LYS A 133 -5.63 4.49 -12.40
C LYS A 133 -6.59 5.13 -13.39
N PHE A 134 -6.60 4.65 -14.63
CA PHE A 134 -7.51 5.16 -15.66
C PHE A 134 -8.96 4.73 -15.40
N GLY A 135 -9.18 3.50 -14.92
CA GLY A 135 -10.50 3.01 -14.51
C GLY A 135 -11.10 3.89 -13.42
N LEU A 136 -10.36 4.11 -12.33
CA LEU A 136 -10.78 4.99 -11.23
C LEU A 136 -11.09 6.41 -11.72
N LYS A 137 -10.22 6.97 -12.56
CA LYS A 137 -10.37 8.34 -13.08
C LYS A 137 -11.69 8.55 -13.82
N ARG A 138 -12.11 7.55 -14.60
CA ARG A 138 -13.30 7.62 -15.44
C ARG A 138 -14.61 7.66 -14.67
N LEU A 139 -14.61 7.22 -13.41
CA LEU A 139 -15.78 7.28 -12.55
C LEU A 139 -16.14 8.73 -12.19
N PHE A 140 -15.18 9.65 -12.22
CA PHE A 140 -15.38 11.02 -11.75
C PHE A 140 -15.50 12.03 -12.89
N PRO A 141 -16.20 13.16 -12.68
CA PRO A 141 -16.32 14.22 -13.66
C PRO A 141 -14.96 14.73 -14.16
N ARG A 142 -14.92 15.08 -15.46
CA ARG A 142 -13.74 15.70 -16.09
C ARG A 142 -13.32 16.95 -15.32
N GLY A 143 -12.02 17.14 -15.12
CA GLY A 143 -11.45 18.28 -14.38
C GLY A 143 -11.14 18.00 -12.91
N THR A 144 -11.76 17.00 -12.27
CA THR A 144 -11.42 16.60 -10.89
C THR A 144 -10.03 15.96 -10.87
N THR A 145 -9.07 16.43 -10.08
CA THR A 145 -7.71 15.83 -10.06
C THR A 145 -7.71 14.44 -9.39
N MET A 146 -6.76 13.57 -9.74
CA MET A 146 -6.67 12.24 -9.13
C MET A 146 -6.39 12.34 -7.62
N THR A 147 -5.48 13.24 -7.24
CA THR A 147 -5.17 13.53 -5.84
C THR A 147 -6.40 13.97 -5.05
N THR A 148 -7.26 14.83 -5.62
CA THR A 148 -8.52 15.25 -4.98
C THR A 148 -9.49 14.08 -4.79
N ILE A 149 -9.62 13.21 -5.79
CA ILE A 149 -10.47 12.01 -5.71
C ILE A 149 -9.98 11.13 -4.54
N MET A 150 -8.70 10.76 -4.56
CA MET A 150 -8.08 9.88 -3.57
C MET A 150 -8.13 10.45 -2.15
N ILE A 151 -7.85 11.74 -1.95
CA ILE A 151 -7.97 12.38 -0.62
C ILE A 151 -9.41 12.31 -0.10
N ASN A 152 -10.40 12.56 -0.97
CA ASN A 152 -11.79 12.54 -0.55
C ASN A 152 -12.26 11.12 -0.22
N MET A 153 -11.79 10.09 -0.93
CA MET A 153 -12.11 8.69 -0.64
C MET A 153 -11.67 8.24 0.75
N LEU A 154 -10.59 8.83 1.28
CA LEU A 154 -10.04 8.47 2.59
C LEU A 154 -10.81 9.07 3.78
N LYS A 155 -11.78 9.96 3.56
CA LYS A 155 -12.49 10.67 4.66
C LYS A 155 -13.36 9.74 5.49
N ASP A 156 -14.14 8.89 4.81
CA ASP A 156 -15.10 7.96 5.41
C ASP A 156 -14.80 6.52 4.99
N TYR A 157 -13.50 6.22 4.88
CA TYR A 157 -13.01 4.94 4.40
C TYR A 157 -13.16 3.85 5.45
N ASP A 158 -13.78 2.73 5.09
CA ASP A 158 -13.93 1.57 5.96
C ASP A 158 -13.02 0.42 5.50
N ILE A 159 -12.01 0.11 6.31
CA ILE A 159 -11.05 -0.96 6.04
C ILE A 159 -11.69 -2.35 6.07
N ASN A 160 -12.75 -2.56 6.87
CA ASN A 160 -13.44 -3.84 6.95
C ASN A 160 -14.25 -4.09 5.67
N ILE A 161 -14.88 -3.05 5.10
CA ILE A 161 -15.50 -3.15 3.78
C ILE A 161 -14.43 -3.38 2.71
N ALA A 162 -13.30 -2.69 2.83
CA ALA A 162 -12.24 -2.74 1.84
C ALA A 162 -11.62 -4.14 1.68
N ILE A 163 -11.37 -4.86 2.79
CA ILE A 163 -10.83 -6.22 2.72
C ILE A 163 -11.81 -7.18 2.05
N GLU A 164 -13.12 -6.97 2.18
CA GLU A 164 -14.12 -7.79 1.50
C GLU A 164 -14.12 -7.57 -0.01
N LYS A 165 -13.89 -6.34 -0.46
CA LYS A 165 -13.91 -5.96 -1.88
C LYS A 165 -12.57 -6.09 -2.60
N ASN A 166 -11.47 -6.27 -1.88
CA ASN A 166 -10.14 -6.27 -2.48
C ASN A 166 -9.25 -7.38 -1.88
N GLN A 167 -8.93 -8.38 -2.70
CA GLN A 167 -8.19 -9.57 -2.25
C GLN A 167 -6.74 -9.24 -1.89
N SER A 168 -6.07 -8.37 -2.65
CA SER A 168 -4.68 -7.97 -2.35
C SER A 168 -4.58 -7.20 -1.04
N LEU A 169 -5.56 -6.32 -0.74
CA LEU A 169 -5.64 -5.63 0.54
C LEU A 169 -5.86 -6.60 1.70
N ARG A 170 -6.80 -7.54 1.55
CA ARG A 170 -7.05 -8.58 2.56
C ARG A 170 -5.80 -9.39 2.89
N ARG A 171 -5.05 -9.83 1.86
CA ARG A 171 -3.78 -10.56 2.04
C ARG A 171 -2.73 -9.73 2.76
N THR A 172 -2.70 -8.42 2.52
CA THR A 172 -1.76 -7.50 3.19
C THR A 172 -2.07 -7.36 4.66
N ILE A 173 -3.36 -7.28 5.00
CA ILE A 173 -3.84 -7.07 6.37
C ILE A 173 -3.76 -8.33 7.23
N ASN A 174 -3.98 -9.51 6.64
CA ASN A 174 -3.99 -10.78 7.36
C ASN A 174 -2.60 -11.38 7.63
N LYS A 175 -1.53 -10.68 7.25
CA LYS A 175 -0.15 -11.05 7.57
C LYS A 175 0.26 -10.44 8.91
#